data_AF-A0A1Y5G5C4-F1
#
_entry.id   AF-A0A1Y5G5C4-F1
#
_cell.length_a   1.000
_cell.length_b   1.000
_cell.length_c   1.000
_cell.angle_alpha   90.00
_cell.angle_beta   90.00
_cell.angle_gamma   90.00
#
_symmetry.space_group_name_H-M   'P 1'
#
loop_
_entity.id
_entity.type
_entity.pdbx_description
1 polymer ?
#
loop_
_entity_poly.entity_id
_entity_poly.type
_entity_poly.pdbx_seq_one_letter_code
_entity_poly.pdbx_strand_id
1 'polypeptide(L)' 'MSGESVYANKMVEQAWQDATDRSEMDSDAMGRAIIQAVVERYLKYRTIGDVGQELEYLVESMDDDEPVVTRGC' A
#
# COMPACT_ATOMS: atom_id res chain seq x y z
N MET A 1 9.96 8.07 7.91
CA MET A 1 9.21 7.83 6.66
C MET A 1 9.87 8.59 5.53
N SER A 2 10.15 7.93 4.40
CA SER A 2 10.73 8.57 3.22
C SER A 2 9.71 9.49 2.53
N GLY A 3 10.16 10.40 1.66
CA GLY A 3 9.27 11.33 0.95
C GLY A 3 8.25 10.63 0.05
N GLU A 4 8.62 9.46 -0.47
CA GLU A 4 7.77 8.60 -1.30
C GLU A 4 6.59 8.03 -0.50
N SER A 5 6.83 7.58 0.74
CA SER A 5 5.77 7.08 1.63
C SER A 5 4.76 8.18 1.97
N VAL A 6 5.23 9.40 2.24
CA VAL A 6 4.34 10.55 2.50
C VAL A 6 3.47 10.88 1.28
N TYR A 7 4.07 10.88 0.09
CA TYR A 7 3.32 11.16 -1.14
C TYR A 7 2.32 10.05 -1.47
N ALA A 8 2.72 8.78 -1.32
CA ALA A 8 1.84 7.63 -1.51
C ALA A 8 0.62 7.68 -0.59
N ASN A 9 0.82 7.96 0.70
CA ASN A 9 -0.28 8.07 1.65
C ASN A 9 -1.26 9.19 1.28
N LYS A 10 -0.77 10.34 0.82
CA LYS A 10 -1.64 11.44 0.35
C LYS A 10 -2.48 11.06 -0.87
N MET A 11 -1.90 10.32 -1.83
CA MET A 11 -2.67 9.85 -2.99
C MET A 11 -3.77 8.88 -2.58
N VAL A 12 -3.46 7.97 -1.66
CA VAL A 12 -4.42 6.97 -1.16
C VAL A 12 -5.54 7.65 -0.37
N GLU A 13 -5.20 8.59 0.52
CA GLU A 13 -6.17 9.35 1.32
C GLU A 13 -7.13 10.15 0.42
N GLN A 14 -6.60 10.82 -0.61
CA GLN A 14 -7.43 11.54 -1.58
C GLN A 14 -8.38 10.60 -2.33
N ALA A 15 -7.91 9.43 -2.76
CA ALA A 15 -8.77 8.46 -3.45
C ALA A 15 -9.90 7.94 -2.57
N TRP A 16 -9.65 7.75 -1.28
CA TRP A 16 -10.68 7.36 -0.31
C TRP A 16 -11.69 8.48 -0.05
N GLN A 17 -11.23 9.73 0.03
CA GLN A 17 -12.10 10.88 0.17
C GLN A 17 -13.01 11.01 -1.06
N ASP A 18 -12.45 10.91 -2.26
CA ASP A 18 -13.21 10.96 -3.51
C ASP A 18 -14.29 9.87 -3.59
N ALA A 19 -14.00 8.67 -3.08
CA ALA A 19 -14.96 7.57 -3.02
C ALA A 19 -16.06 7.81 -1.97
N THR A 20 -15.71 8.45 -0.85
CA THR A 20 -16.66 8.76 0.23
C THR A 20 -17.62 9.90 -0.16
N ASP A 21 -17.11 10.90 -0.89
CA ASP A 21 -17.88 12.08 -1.29
C ASP A 21 -18.85 11.80 -2.46
N ARG A 22 -18.70 10.66 -3.14
CA ARG A 22 -19.50 10.26 -4.31
C ARG A 22 -20.42 9.11 -3.97
N SER A 23 -21.73 9.37 -3.98
CA SER A 23 -22.77 8.40 -3.62
C SER A 23 -22.81 7.12 -4.48
N GLU A 24 -22.21 7.17 -5.66
CA GLU A 24 -22.09 6.05 -6.60
C GLU A 24 -20.85 5.17 -6.38
N MET A 25 -19.96 5.57 -5.47
CA MET A 25 -18.73 4.86 -5.14
C MET A 25 -18.83 4.22 -3.75
N ASP A 26 -18.06 3.14 -3.57
CA ASP A 26 -17.94 2.43 -2.32
C ASP A 26 -16.47 2.48 -1.87
N SER A 27 -16.22 2.94 -0.65
CA SER A 27 -14.87 3.18 -0.14
C SER A 27 -14.07 1.88 0.05
N ASP A 28 -14.71 0.77 0.40
CA ASP A 28 -14.06 -0.53 0.52
C ASP A 28 -13.67 -1.07 -0.87
N ALA A 29 -14.57 -0.91 -1.85
CA ALA A 29 -14.30 -1.23 -3.25
C ALA A 29 -13.15 -0.39 -3.82
N MET A 30 -13.08 0.90 -3.47
CA MET A 30 -11.96 1.78 -3.83
C MET A 30 -10.65 1.26 -3.26
N GLY A 31 -10.63 0.89 -1.98
CA GLY A 31 -9.43 0.35 -1.36
C GLY A 31 -8.93 -0.93 -2.00
N ARG A 32 -9.85 -1.83 -2.35
CA ARG A 32 -9.52 -3.06 -3.08
C ARG A 32 -8.98 -2.75 -4.47
N ALA A 33 -9.54 -1.77 -5.18
CA ALA A 33 -9.08 -1.37 -6.50
C ALA A 33 -7.67 -0.76 -6.47
N ILE A 34 -7.34 0.03 -5.44
CA ILE A 34 -5.99 0.60 -5.25
C ILE A 34 -4.96 -0.52 -5.08
N ILE A 35 -5.23 -1.51 -4.23
CA ILE A 35 -4.34 -2.66 -4.03
C ILE A 35 -4.15 -3.42 -5.36
N GLN A 36 -5.24 -3.67 -6.09
CA GLN A 36 -5.19 -4.34 -7.39
C GLN A 36 -4.31 -3.59 -8.40
N ALA A 37 -4.46 -2.26 -8.51
CA ALA A 37 -3.66 -1.45 -9.42
C ALA A 37 -2.15 -1.54 -9.12
N VAL A 38 -1.78 -1.59 -7.84
CA VAL A 38 -0.38 -1.79 -7.41
C VAL A 38 0.12 -3.18 -7.77
N VAL A 39 -0.66 -4.23 -7.48
CA VAL A 39 -0.32 -5.62 -7.81
C VAL A 39 -0.15 -5.79 -9.32
N GLU A 40 -1.08 -5.28 -10.12
CA GLU A 40 -1.00 -5.31 -11.58
C GLU A 40 0.27 -4.65 -12.11
N ARG A 41 0.73 -3.57 -11.46
CA ARG A 41 1.99 -2.91 -11.82
C ARG A 41 3.20 -3.80 -11.53
N TYR A 42 3.25 -4.47 -10.38
CA TYR A 42 4.35 -5.39 -10.03
C TYR A 42 4.40 -6.62 -10.91
N LEU A 43 3.25 -7.18 -11.27
CA LEU A 43 3.17 -8.37 -12.14
C LEU A 43 3.74 -8.13 -13.55
N LYS A 44 4.02 -6.88 -13.94
CA LYS A 44 4.75 -6.57 -15.18
C LYS A 44 6.23 -6.95 -15.13
N TYR A 45 6.81 -7.14 -13.95
CA TYR A 45 8.25 -7.39 -13.77
C TYR A 45 8.60 -8.31 -12.59
N ARG A 46 7.62 -8.84 -11.87
CA ARG A 46 7.76 -9.83 -10.79
C ARG A 46 6.77 -10.97 -10.98
N THR A 47 7.07 -12.13 -10.40
CA THR A 47 6.13 -13.26 -10.42
C THR A 47 5.03 -13.07 -9.39
N ILE A 48 3.93 -13.82 -9.52
CA ILE A 48 2.86 -13.81 -8.53
C ILE A 48 3.33 -14.24 -7.14
N GLY A 49 4.29 -15.18 -7.08
CA GLY A 49 4.89 -15.64 -5.81
C GLY A 49 5.66 -14.52 -5.12
N ASP A 50 6.49 -13.79 -5.87
CA ASP A 50 7.27 -12.67 -5.33
C ASP A 50 6.37 -11.55 -4.81
N VAL A 51 5.29 -11.25 -5.53
CA VAL A 51 4.32 -10.22 -5.11
C VAL A 51 3.57 -10.66 -3.86
N GLY A 52 3.17 -11.93 -3.77
CA GLY A 52 2.52 -12.47 -2.58
C GLY A 52 3.40 -12.35 -1.34
N GLN A 53 4.67 -12.78 -1.44
CA GLN A 53 5.63 -12.69 -0.34
C GLN A 53 5.92 -11.26 0.10
N GLU A 54 6.07 -10.33 -0.85
CA GLU A 54 6.30 -8.91 -0.54
C GLU A 54 5.10 -8.30 0.21
N LEU A 55 3.87 -8.60 -0.22
CA LEU A 55 2.67 -8.08 0.45
C LEU A 55 2.52 -8.64 1.87
N GLU A 56 2.79 -9.94 2.06
CA GLU A 56 2.79 -10.58 3.37
C GLU A 56 3.82 -9.91 4.30
N TYR A 57 5.06 -9.76 3.82
CA TYR A 57 6.10 -9.05 4.56
C TYR A 57 5.72 -7.61 4.93
N LEU A 58 5.13 -6.85 3.99
CA LEU A 58 4.72 -5.48 4.27
C LEU A 58 3.64 -5.43 5.36
N VAL A 59 2.63 -6.30 5.30
CA VAL A 59 1.57 -6.38 6.32
C VAL A 59 2.16 -6.73 7.68
N GLU A 60 3.05 -7.72 7.75
CA GLU A 60 3.72 -8.11 9.00
C GLU A 60 4.57 -6.96 9.56
N SER A 61 5.33 -6.27 8.71
CA SER A 61 6.21 -5.16 9.12
C SER A 61 5.49 -3.91 9.59
N MET A 62 4.19 -3.75 9.27
CA MET A 62 3.38 -2.62 9.72
C MET A 62 2.85 -2.79 11.15
N ASP A 63 2.83 -4.02 11.67
CA ASP A 63 2.49 -4.32 13.07
C ASP A 63 3.71 -4.18 14.00
N ASP A 64 4.92 -4.22 13.43
CA ASP A 64 6.18 -3.98 14.15
C ASP A 64 6.41 -2.47 14.36
N ASP A 65 5.82 -1.94 15.43
CA ASP A 65 6.07 -0.59 15.97
C ASP A 65 7.45 -0.47 16.68
N GLU A 66 8.38 -1.42 16.50
CA GLU A 66 9.75 -1.26 16.97
C GLU A 66 10.65 -0.66 15.89
N PRO A 67 11.17 0.57 16.09
CA PRO A 67 12.21 1.08 15.22
C PRO A 67 13.46 0.24 15.46
N VAL A 68 13.71 -0.71 14.56
CA VAL A 68 14.99 -1.41 14.51
C VAL A 68 16.04 -0.40 14.03
N VAL A 69 16.47 0.45 14.96
CA VAL A 69 17.73 1.15 14.87
C VAL A 69 18.81 0.10 15.11
N THR A 70 19.19 -0.62 14.06
CA THR A 70 20.53 -1.21 14.05
C THR A 70 21.53 -0.07 13.90
N ARG A 71 21.87 0.54 15.04
CA ARG A 71 23.07 1.36 15.20
C ARG A 71 24.28 0.42 15.11
N GLY A 72 25.04 0.54 14.04
CA GLY A 72 26.48 0.26 13.98
C GLY A 72 26.91 -1.21 13.93
N CYS A 73 27.48 -1.61 12.80
CA CYS A 73 28.87 -2.07 12.67
C CYS A 73 29.30 -1.93 11.21
#